data_AF-A0A7S0AIK9-F1
#
_entry.id   AF-A0A7S0AIK9-F1
#
_cell.length_a   1.000
_cell.length_b   1.000
_cell.length_c   1.000
_cell.angle_alpha   90.00
_cell.angle_beta   90.00
_cell.angle_gamma   90.00
#
_symmetry.space_group_name_H-M   'P 1'
#
loop_
_entity.id
_entity.type
_entity.pdbx_description
1 polymer ?
#
loop_
_entity_poly.entity_id
_entity_poly.type
_entity_poly.pdbx_seq_one_letter_code
_entity_poly.pdbx_strand_id
1 'polypeptide(L)'
;CGQCFELRFEAARHDPAGDNWGGAHPDLVGRAMVVQVTNIGYDVGGVHSFDLQIPAAGQGIFTSGCSRQFSGYRSGDFDCDNNYGGCETKSGCSRLPEPLRPGCEWRYDWYRWKAAGGQTNNPYVHFRRVRCPSQLTDISGSVPTDDASYPAINIGDYE
;
A
#
# COMPACT_ATOMS: atom_id res chain seq x y z
N CYS A 1 15.03 -4.43 -7.60
CA CYS A 1 13.61 -4.82 -7.68
C CYS A 1 13.44 -6.26 -7.23
N GLY A 2 12.24 -6.63 -6.76
CA GLY A 2 11.91 -7.96 -6.24
C GLY A 2 12.23 -8.17 -4.75
N GLN A 3 12.91 -7.22 -4.10
CA GLN A 3 13.29 -7.31 -2.69
C GLN A 3 12.07 -7.17 -1.78
N CYS A 4 12.07 -7.90 -0.66
CA CYS A 4 11.00 -7.80 0.33
C CYS A 4 11.42 -7.03 1.57
N PHE A 5 10.45 -6.30 2.12
CA PHE A 5 10.60 -5.51 3.33
C PHE A 5 9.45 -5.78 4.27
N GLU A 6 9.76 -5.94 5.54
CA GLU A 6 8.78 -5.85 6.60
C GLU A 6 8.60 -4.36 6.93
N LEU A 7 7.35 -3.91 6.95
CA LEU A 7 6.93 -2.58 7.35
C LEU A 7 6.14 -2.69 8.66
N ARG A 8 6.60 -2.06 9.73
CA ARG A 8 5.91 -2.01 11.02
C ARG A 8 5.32 -0.62 11.24
N PHE A 9 4.01 -0.55 11.39
CA PHE A 9 3.27 0.71 11.46
C PHE A 9 3.53 1.51 12.74
N GLU A 10 3.72 2.81 12.59
CA GLU A 10 3.99 3.73 13.69
C GLU A 10 2.77 4.61 14.03
N ALA A 11 2.64 4.94 15.32
CA ALA A 11 1.66 5.93 15.77
C ALA A 11 2.06 7.37 15.42
N ALA A 12 3.34 7.60 15.10
CA ALA A 12 3.89 8.90 14.81
C ALA A 12 3.14 9.55 13.64
N ARG A 13 2.70 10.79 13.84
CA ARG A 13 2.00 11.60 12.84
C ARG A 13 2.99 12.51 12.13
N HIS A 14 2.65 12.94 10.93
CA HIS A 14 3.38 14.02 10.26
C HIS A 14 3.09 15.33 10.99
N ASP A 15 4.14 16.08 11.29
CA ASP A 15 4.00 17.46 11.75
C ASP A 15 4.76 18.42 10.85
N PRO A 16 4.10 18.95 9.79
CA PRO A 16 4.71 20.02 9.02
C PRO A 16 4.46 21.43 9.61
N ALA A 17 3.73 21.57 10.74
CA ALA A 17 3.42 22.79 11.54
C ALA A 17 1.93 22.96 11.96
N GLY A 18 1.19 21.88 12.30
CA GLY A 18 -0.10 22.02 13.01
C GLY A 18 -1.29 21.16 12.56
N ASP A 19 -1.26 20.56 11.37
CA ASP A 19 -2.39 19.76 10.86
C ASP A 19 -2.41 18.31 11.39
N ASN A 20 -1.30 17.86 12.00
CA ASN A 20 -1.14 16.57 12.70
C ASN A 20 -1.78 15.37 11.97
N TRP A 21 -1.53 15.27 10.66
CA TRP A 21 -2.08 14.24 9.79
C TRP A 21 -1.16 13.03 9.68
N GLY A 22 -1.64 11.91 9.16
CA GLY A 22 -0.89 10.65 9.13
C GLY A 22 -0.98 9.87 10.44
N GLY A 23 0.07 9.08 10.73
CA GLY A 23 0.07 8.08 11.79
C GLY A 23 -0.89 6.92 11.52
N ALA A 24 -0.51 5.71 11.91
CA ALA A 24 -1.37 4.55 11.71
C ALA A 24 -2.55 4.55 12.69
N HIS A 25 -3.68 3.99 12.26
CA HIS A 25 -4.82 3.69 13.13
C HIS A 25 -4.36 2.90 14.38
N PRO A 26 -4.93 3.12 15.59
CA PRO A 26 -4.49 2.42 16.81
C PRO A 26 -4.42 0.90 16.68
N ASP A 27 -5.41 0.26 16.03
CA ASP A 27 -5.38 -1.18 15.76
C ASP A 27 -4.20 -1.64 14.89
N LEU A 28 -3.59 -0.76 14.09
CA LEU A 28 -2.48 -1.07 13.20
C LEU A 28 -1.12 -0.79 13.83
N VAL A 29 -1.02 0.10 14.82
CA VAL A 29 0.25 0.45 15.45
C VAL A 29 0.94 -0.81 15.97
N GLY A 30 2.19 -1.01 15.55
CA GLY A 30 2.99 -2.17 15.92
C GLY A 30 2.71 -3.43 15.10
N ARG A 31 1.63 -3.49 14.30
CA ARG A 31 1.42 -4.56 13.31
C ARG A 31 2.41 -4.43 12.16
N ALA A 32 2.67 -5.55 11.51
CA ALA A 32 3.57 -5.63 10.38
C ALA A 32 2.83 -5.98 9.07
N MET A 33 3.36 -5.46 7.97
CA MET A 33 3.01 -5.80 6.60
C MET A 33 4.30 -6.13 5.85
N VAL A 34 4.37 -7.28 5.20
CA VAL A 34 5.51 -7.61 4.33
C VAL A 34 5.15 -7.28 2.89
N VAL A 35 6.00 -6.50 2.24
CA VAL A 35 5.83 -6.04 0.87
C VAL A 35 6.97 -6.52 -0.01
N GLN A 36 6.69 -6.73 -1.29
CA GLN A 36 7.70 -6.94 -2.32
C GLN A 36 7.77 -5.72 -3.24
N VAL A 37 8.96 -5.18 -3.45
CA VAL A 37 9.16 -4.00 -4.30
C VAL A 37 9.12 -4.42 -5.78
N THR A 38 8.01 -4.14 -6.47
CA THR A 38 7.83 -4.48 -7.89
C THR A 38 8.03 -3.31 -8.85
N ASN A 39 8.09 -2.07 -8.33
CA ASN A 39 8.27 -0.85 -9.13
C ASN A 39 9.12 0.18 -8.37
N ILE A 40 9.56 1.22 -9.07
CA ILE A 40 10.17 2.42 -8.49
C ILE A 40 9.27 3.64 -8.76
N GLY A 41 9.16 4.53 -7.77
CA GLY A 41 8.48 5.82 -7.89
C GLY A 41 9.47 6.97 -7.71
N TYR A 42 9.14 8.15 -8.22
CA TYR A 42 10.00 9.35 -8.16
C TYR A 42 9.27 10.59 -7.62
N ASP A 43 7.98 10.46 -7.34
CA ASP A 43 7.03 11.55 -7.09
C ASP A 43 6.71 11.75 -5.60
N VAL A 44 7.14 10.83 -4.73
CA VAL A 44 7.04 10.96 -3.28
C VAL A 44 8.36 11.47 -2.70
N GLY A 45 8.32 12.61 -2.02
CA GLY A 45 9.45 13.18 -1.30
C GLY A 45 9.81 12.38 -0.04
N GLY A 46 11.07 12.44 0.38
CA GLY A 46 11.59 11.72 1.54
C GLY A 46 12.90 10.98 1.23
N VAL A 47 13.60 10.52 2.27
CA VAL A 47 14.82 9.70 2.10
C VAL A 47 14.46 8.26 1.74
N HIS A 48 13.39 7.73 2.35
CA HIS A 48 12.85 6.39 2.12
C HIS A 48 11.33 6.46 2.13
N SER A 49 10.70 6.00 1.04
CA SER A 49 9.26 6.01 0.86
C SER A 49 8.80 4.72 0.18
N PHE A 50 7.66 4.20 0.61
CA PHE A 50 6.99 3.06 -0.01
C PHE A 50 5.63 3.53 -0.52
N ASP A 51 5.42 3.43 -1.83
CA ASP A 51 4.09 3.57 -2.42
C ASP A 51 3.44 2.19 -2.46
N LEU A 52 2.33 2.03 -1.73
CA LEU A 52 1.63 0.77 -1.61
C LEU A 52 0.64 0.62 -2.75
N GLN A 53 0.81 -0.40 -3.59
CA GLN A 53 -0.11 -0.71 -4.68
C GLN A 53 -1.46 -1.20 -4.15
N ILE A 54 -2.41 -0.28 -4.05
CA ILE A 54 -3.77 -0.53 -3.56
C ILE A 54 -4.75 -0.06 -4.65
N PRO A 55 -5.59 -0.94 -5.21
CA PRO A 55 -6.61 -0.54 -6.18
C PRO A 55 -7.53 0.56 -5.61
N ALA A 56 -7.95 1.50 -6.46
CA ALA A 56 -8.71 2.70 -6.05
C ALA A 56 -8.00 3.70 -5.14
N ALA A 57 -6.69 3.59 -4.91
CA ALA A 57 -5.92 4.58 -4.15
C ALA A 57 -5.42 5.79 -4.96
N GLY A 58 -5.75 5.84 -6.26
CA GLY A 58 -5.31 6.90 -7.18
C GLY A 58 -4.36 6.35 -8.24
N GLN A 59 -4.55 6.77 -9.49
CA GLN A 59 -3.64 6.40 -10.59
C GLN A 59 -2.38 7.27 -10.65
N GLY A 60 -2.33 8.36 -9.88
CA GLY A 60 -1.25 9.33 -9.89
C GLY A 60 -1.09 10.03 -11.24
N ILE A 61 0.15 10.18 -11.68
CA ILE A 61 0.51 10.89 -12.93
C ILE A 61 0.08 10.11 -14.19
N PHE A 62 -0.02 8.78 -14.12
CA PHE A 62 -0.27 7.92 -15.28
C PHE A 62 -1.72 7.41 -15.33
N THR A 63 -2.64 8.25 -15.80
CA THR A 63 -4.09 8.00 -15.73
C THR A 63 -4.67 7.12 -16.85
N SER A 64 -3.84 6.62 -17.77
CA SER A 64 -4.32 5.88 -18.95
C SER A 64 -4.10 4.37 -18.86
N GLY A 65 -3.30 3.88 -17.91
CA GLY A 65 -2.95 2.46 -17.82
C GLY A 65 -4.16 1.57 -17.56
N CYS A 66 -4.94 1.90 -16.52
CA CYS A 66 -6.05 1.06 -16.09
C CYS A 66 -7.19 1.00 -17.13
N SER A 67 -7.60 2.15 -17.66
CA SER A 67 -8.67 2.21 -18.68
C SER A 67 -8.28 1.56 -20.00
N ARG A 68 -6.98 1.51 -20.35
CA ARG A 68 -6.49 0.74 -21.50
C ARG A 68 -6.51 -0.76 -21.26
N GLN A 69 -6.24 -1.21 -20.03
CA GLN A 69 -6.22 -2.63 -19.67
C GLN A 69 -7.63 -3.22 -19.60
N PHE A 70 -8.60 -2.46 -19.11
CA PHE A 70 -9.96 -2.94 -18.86
C PHE A 70 -10.98 -2.26 -19.78
N SER A 71 -11.30 -2.93 -20.90
CA SER A 71 -12.30 -2.45 -21.86
C SER A 71 -13.66 -2.20 -21.20
N GLY A 72 -14.30 -1.07 -21.51
CA GLY A 72 -15.61 -0.70 -20.98
C GLY A 72 -15.58 0.08 -19.66
N TYR A 73 -14.40 0.28 -19.06
CA TYR A 73 -14.22 1.12 -17.88
C TYR A 73 -13.62 2.48 -18.26
N ARG A 74 -14.03 3.54 -17.56
CA ARG A 74 -13.45 4.88 -17.69
C ARG A 74 -12.32 5.04 -16.69
N SER A 75 -11.40 5.97 -16.95
CA SER A 75 -10.28 6.29 -16.04
C SER A 75 -10.75 6.50 -14.60
N GLY A 76 -11.77 7.35 -14.40
CA GLY A 76 -12.29 7.65 -13.08
C GLY A 76 -12.91 6.47 -12.32
N ASP A 77 -13.26 5.38 -13.01
CA ASP A 77 -13.75 4.17 -12.35
C ASP A 77 -12.68 3.48 -11.50
N PHE A 78 -11.40 3.81 -11.74
CA PHE A 78 -10.24 3.24 -11.04
C PHE A 78 -9.78 4.02 -9.82
N ASP A 79 -10.30 5.22 -9.57
CA ASP A 79 -9.85 6.10 -8.48
C ASP A 79 -10.92 7.10 -8.01
N CYS A 80 -12.18 6.91 -8.40
CA CYS A 80 -13.28 7.80 -8.11
C CYS A 80 -13.09 9.25 -8.59
N ASP A 81 -12.45 9.42 -9.76
CA ASP A 81 -12.18 10.72 -10.36
C ASP A 81 -11.21 11.59 -9.51
N ASN A 82 -10.48 10.94 -8.59
CA ASN A 82 -9.45 11.53 -7.75
C ASN A 82 -8.10 10.82 -7.96
N ASN A 83 -7.29 11.33 -8.88
CA ASN A 83 -6.03 10.68 -9.25
C ASN A 83 -5.03 10.53 -8.10
N TYR A 84 -5.13 11.32 -7.02
CA TYR A 84 -4.23 11.27 -5.86
C TYR A 84 -5.01 11.01 -4.57
N GLY A 85 -4.91 9.80 -4.05
CA GLY A 85 -5.65 9.35 -2.86
C GLY A 85 -6.95 8.60 -3.21
N GLY A 86 -7.44 8.72 -4.43
CA GLY A 86 -8.47 7.83 -4.96
C GLY A 86 -9.83 7.93 -4.27
N CYS A 87 -10.54 6.81 -4.23
CA CYS A 87 -11.87 6.71 -3.65
C CYS A 87 -11.87 6.98 -2.14
N GLU A 88 -12.77 7.86 -1.68
CA GLU A 88 -12.85 8.22 -0.26
C GLU A 88 -13.47 7.13 0.62
N THR A 89 -14.34 6.28 0.04
CA THR A 89 -15.10 5.27 0.80
C THR A 89 -15.06 3.90 0.13
N LYS A 90 -15.22 2.86 0.94
CA LYS A 90 -15.27 1.44 0.48
C LYS A 90 -16.30 1.19 -0.63
N SER A 91 -17.41 1.93 -0.67
CA SER A 91 -18.40 1.80 -1.74
C SER A 91 -17.84 2.09 -3.14
N GLY A 92 -16.77 2.89 -3.23
CA GLY A 92 -16.05 3.16 -4.47
C GLY A 92 -15.47 1.90 -5.12
N CYS A 93 -15.16 0.86 -4.34
CA CYS A 93 -14.64 -0.42 -4.85
C CYS A 93 -15.60 -1.09 -5.84
N SER A 94 -16.91 -0.84 -5.74
CA SER A 94 -17.91 -1.39 -6.67
C SER A 94 -17.74 -0.91 -8.11
N ARG A 95 -17.06 0.23 -8.33
CA ARG A 95 -16.74 0.78 -9.67
C ARG A 95 -15.67 -0.04 -10.39
N LEU A 96 -14.82 -0.75 -9.65
CA LEU A 96 -13.70 -1.50 -10.20
C LEU A 96 -14.15 -2.80 -10.88
N PRO A 97 -13.35 -3.33 -11.83
CA PRO A 97 -13.39 -4.73 -12.23
C PRO A 97 -13.31 -5.67 -11.03
N GLU A 98 -14.06 -6.78 -11.08
CA GLU A 98 -14.17 -7.75 -9.99
C GLU A 98 -12.81 -8.20 -9.40
N PRO A 99 -11.77 -8.51 -10.20
CA PRO A 99 -10.47 -8.94 -9.67
C PRO A 99 -9.76 -7.89 -8.81
N LEU A 100 -10.08 -6.60 -8.96
CA LEU A 100 -9.44 -5.51 -8.21
C LEU A 100 -10.19 -5.15 -6.91
N ARG A 101 -11.43 -5.61 -6.76
CA ARG A 101 -12.28 -5.25 -5.61
C ARG A 101 -11.73 -5.72 -4.28
N PRO A 102 -11.23 -6.96 -4.11
CA PRO A 102 -10.71 -7.40 -2.82
C PRO A 102 -9.54 -6.55 -2.31
N GLY A 103 -8.62 -6.15 -3.21
CA GLY A 103 -7.51 -5.26 -2.87
C GLY A 103 -7.97 -3.84 -2.52
N CYS A 104 -8.99 -3.33 -3.21
CA CYS A 104 -9.63 -2.06 -2.84
C CYS A 104 -10.28 -2.12 -1.46
N GLU A 105 -11.02 -3.20 -1.17
CA GLU A 105 -11.72 -3.37 0.10
C GLU A 105 -10.75 -3.54 1.28
N TRP A 106 -9.63 -4.24 1.06
CA TRP A 106 -8.54 -4.38 2.03
C TRP A 106 -8.06 -3.03 2.59
N ARG A 107 -8.04 -1.99 1.74
CA ARG A 107 -7.67 -0.61 2.11
C ARG A 107 -8.45 -0.08 3.32
N TYR A 108 -9.73 -0.44 3.40
CA TYR A 108 -10.65 0.05 4.41
C TYR A 108 -10.78 -0.95 5.56
N ASP A 109 -10.76 -2.25 5.25
CA ASP A 109 -11.02 -3.30 6.24
C ASP A 109 -9.81 -3.57 7.14
N TRP A 110 -8.67 -3.92 6.53
CA TRP A 110 -7.45 -4.26 7.26
C TRP A 110 -6.57 -3.03 7.44
N TYR A 111 -6.35 -2.26 6.36
CA TYR A 111 -5.46 -1.10 6.38
C TYR A 111 -6.11 0.15 7.02
N ARG A 112 -7.40 0.12 7.34
CA ARG A 112 -8.09 1.17 8.11
C ARG A 112 -7.87 2.59 7.54
N TRP A 113 -7.74 2.73 6.22
CA TRP A 113 -7.43 4.02 5.60
C TRP A 113 -8.47 5.09 5.95
N LYS A 114 -8.00 6.22 6.48
CA LYS A 114 -8.78 7.35 6.99
C LYS A 114 -9.77 7.03 8.11
N ALA A 115 -9.70 5.84 8.71
CA ALA A 115 -10.45 5.55 9.93
C ALA A 115 -9.95 6.41 11.10
N ALA A 116 -10.73 6.48 12.18
CA ALA A 116 -10.39 7.20 13.42
C ALA A 116 -9.87 8.64 13.19
N GLY A 117 -10.66 9.48 12.52
CA GLY A 117 -10.31 10.89 12.30
C GLY A 117 -9.21 11.11 11.25
N GLY A 118 -9.17 10.27 10.20
CA GLY A 118 -8.26 10.45 9.07
C GLY A 118 -6.89 9.77 9.23
N GLN A 119 -6.72 8.89 10.23
CA GLN A 119 -5.49 8.12 10.43
C GLN A 119 -5.26 7.07 9.33
N THR A 120 -4.05 6.54 9.27
CA THR A 120 -3.54 5.67 8.20
C THR A 120 -3.57 6.32 6.82
N ASN A 121 -3.64 7.65 6.76
CA ASN A 121 -3.39 8.41 5.53
C ASN A 121 -1.88 8.72 5.42
N ASN A 122 -1.16 7.86 4.68
CA ASN A 122 0.31 7.85 4.59
C ASN A 122 0.98 7.72 5.97
N PRO A 123 0.80 6.60 6.70
CA PRO A 123 1.45 6.42 8.00
C PRO A 123 2.97 6.26 7.88
N TYR A 124 3.71 6.65 8.92
CA TYR A 124 5.10 6.23 9.07
C TYR A 124 5.21 4.73 9.36
N VAL A 125 6.33 4.16 8.96
CA VAL A 125 6.69 2.77 9.23
C VAL A 125 8.17 2.67 9.57
N HIS A 126 8.50 1.78 10.50
CA HIS A 126 9.83 1.19 10.56
C HIS A 126 9.93 0.09 9.52
N PHE A 127 11.04 0.02 8.79
CA PHE A 127 11.22 -1.03 7.80
C PHE A 127 12.56 -1.73 7.95
N ARG A 128 12.58 -3.02 7.59
CA ARG A 128 13.81 -3.80 7.41
C ARG A 128 13.68 -4.72 6.23
N ARG A 129 14.81 -5.01 5.57
CA ARG A 129 14.86 -6.01 4.50
C ARG A 129 14.72 -7.41 5.10
N VAL A 130 13.87 -8.23 4.49
CA VAL A 130 13.63 -9.62 4.87
C VAL A 130 13.71 -10.51 3.63
N ARG A 131 13.88 -11.81 3.86
CA ARG A 131 13.69 -12.81 2.80
C ARG A 131 12.25 -12.76 2.31
N CYS A 132 12.06 -12.84 1.01
CA CYS A 132 10.73 -12.84 0.45
C CYS A 132 9.95 -14.11 0.83
N PRO A 133 8.73 -13.96 1.39
CA PRO A 133 7.83 -15.09 1.60
C PRO A 133 7.33 -15.60 0.24
N SER A 134 7.12 -16.92 0.11
CA SER A 134 6.71 -17.53 -1.16
C SER A 134 5.35 -17.01 -1.63
N GLN A 135 4.48 -16.62 -0.71
CA GLN A 135 3.20 -15.98 -0.99
C GLN A 135 3.33 -14.71 -1.86
N LEU A 136 4.47 -14.02 -1.83
CA LEU A 136 4.73 -12.87 -2.71
C LEU A 136 5.48 -13.28 -3.98
N THR A 137 6.50 -14.13 -3.86
CA THR A 137 7.32 -14.53 -5.02
C THR A 137 6.57 -15.41 -6.01
N ASP A 138 5.64 -16.22 -5.54
CA ASP A 138 4.79 -17.07 -6.39
C ASP A 138 3.79 -16.22 -7.20
N ILE A 139 3.40 -15.06 -6.68
CA ILE A 139 2.53 -14.10 -7.37
C ILE A 139 3.34 -13.29 -8.40
N SER A 140 4.50 -12.77 -8.01
CA SER A 140 5.30 -11.88 -8.87
C SER A 140 6.18 -12.62 -9.86
N GLY A 141 6.49 -13.89 -9.61
CA GLY A 141 7.50 -14.66 -10.34
C GLY A 141 8.93 -14.16 -10.11
N SER A 142 9.17 -13.31 -9.10
CA SER A 142 10.47 -12.67 -8.85
C SER A 142 11.04 -13.05 -7.50
N VAL A 143 12.27 -13.57 -7.49
CA VAL A 143 13.07 -13.81 -6.29
C VAL A 143 14.42 -13.10 -6.45
N PRO A 144 14.82 -12.22 -5.53
CA PRO A 144 16.16 -11.62 -5.56
C PRO A 144 17.26 -12.68 -5.49
N THR A 145 18.36 -12.47 -6.21
CA THR A 145 19.49 -13.41 -6.21
C THR A 145 20.19 -13.51 -4.85
N ASP A 146 20.07 -12.48 -4.02
CA ASP A 146 20.62 -12.39 -2.67
C ASP A 146 19.55 -12.61 -1.57
N ASP A 147 18.35 -13.06 -1.90
CA ASP A 147 17.22 -13.17 -0.96
C ASP A 147 17.51 -14.10 0.22
N ALA A 148 18.26 -15.18 -0.04
CA ALA A 148 18.68 -16.12 0.99
C ALA A 148 19.59 -15.51 2.07
N SER A 149 20.28 -14.40 1.77
CA SER A 149 21.16 -13.69 2.70
C SER A 149 20.41 -12.86 3.74
N TYR A 150 19.09 -12.73 3.63
CA TYR A 150 18.24 -11.99 4.55
C TYR A 150 17.43 -12.92 5.46
N PRO A 151 17.07 -12.47 6.67
CA PRO A 151 16.28 -13.27 7.60
C PRO A 151 14.85 -13.43 7.08
N ALA A 152 14.28 -14.62 7.23
CA ALA A 152 12.84 -14.80 7.09
C ALA A 152 12.12 -14.16 8.28
N ILE A 153 10.89 -13.69 8.05
CA ILE A 153 9.99 -13.28 9.14
C ILE A 153 9.63 -14.50 10.00
N ASN A 154 9.57 -14.29 11.31
CA ASN A 154 9.05 -15.29 12.25
C ASN A 154 7.65 -14.84 12.69
N ILE A 155 6.63 -15.63 12.38
CA ILE A 155 5.23 -15.27 12.68
C ILE A 155 5.00 -15.13 14.19
N GLY A 156 5.73 -15.90 15.01
CA GLY A 156 5.66 -15.81 16.47
C GLY A 156 6.18 -14.49 17.05
N ASP A 157 6.82 -13.64 16.26
CA ASP A 157 7.23 -12.29 16.70
C ASP A 157 6.03 -11.31 16.73
N TYR A 158 4.85 -11.72 16.24
CA TYR A 158 3.65 -10.87 16.06
C TYR A 158 2.38 -11.40 16.75
N GLU A 159 2.47 -12.52 17.45
CA GLU A 159 1.40 -13.08 18.31
C GLU A 159 1.54 -12.56 19.75
#